data_AF-A0A2R8FA23-F1
#
_entry.id   AF-A0A2R8FA23-F1
#
_cell.length_a   1.000
_cell.length_b   1.000
_cell.length_c   1.000
_cell.angle_alpha   90.00
_cell.angle_beta   90.00
_cell.angle_gamma   90.00
#
_symmetry.space_group_name_H-M   'P 1'
#
loop_
_entity.id
_entity.type
_entity.pdbx_description
1 polymer ?
#
loop_
_entity_poly.entity_id
_entity_poly.type
_entity_poly.pdbx_seq_one_letter_code
_entity_poly.pdbx_strand_id
1 'polypeptide(L)'
;MDTESIMQALLGEPYYIPAHTHLCKNGKLALTPGKAVTLFYTPKSCSTILKLVACFLPIIGLFMAVHFRYREKAWLRSHIHPTLRYVPSSRCPDNNCKMAGIIMSITSTTAILGGCGILLPVFLLIITVAIIVALAYGILKITDCCK
;
A
#
# COMPACT_ATOMS: atom_id res chain seq x y z
N MET A 1 -19.39 0.38 -13.96
CA MET A 1 -18.56 1.25 -13.11
C MET A 1 -17.21 1.29 -13.78
N ASP A 2 -16.84 2.47 -14.24
CA ASP A 2 -16.04 2.59 -15.45
C ASP A 2 -14.57 2.76 -15.06
N THR A 3 -13.69 1.98 -15.70
CA THR A 3 -12.24 1.99 -15.44
C THR A 3 -11.62 3.38 -15.57
N GLU A 4 -12.22 4.25 -16.39
CA GLU A 4 -11.85 5.66 -16.52
C GLU A 4 -11.96 6.43 -15.19
N SER A 5 -13.03 6.23 -14.42
CA SER A 5 -13.23 6.92 -13.14
C SER A 5 -12.15 6.55 -12.10
N ILE A 6 -11.64 5.32 -12.17
CA ILE A 6 -10.56 4.84 -11.31
C ILE A 6 -9.24 5.44 -11.76
N MET A 7 -8.96 5.46 -13.07
CA MET A 7 -7.75 6.10 -13.61
C MET A 7 -7.72 7.59 -13.28
N GLN A 8 -8.84 8.29 -13.44
CA GLN A 8 -8.96 9.71 -13.09
C GLN A 8 -8.70 9.93 -11.59
N ALA A 9 -9.30 9.12 -10.71
CA ALA A 9 -9.04 9.20 -9.28
C ALA A 9 -7.56 8.97 -8.91
N LEU A 10 -6.89 8.04 -9.60
CA LEU A 10 -5.45 7.78 -9.43
C LEU A 10 -4.58 8.94 -9.94
N LEU A 11 -5.05 9.68 -10.95
CA LEU A 11 -4.38 10.87 -11.47
C LEU A 11 -4.57 12.12 -10.58
N GLY A 12 -5.43 12.04 -9.56
CA GLY A 12 -5.73 13.14 -8.64
C GLY A 12 -6.94 13.98 -9.04
N GLU A 13 -7.75 13.50 -9.99
CA GLU A 13 -9.04 14.10 -10.31
C GLU A 13 -10.06 13.82 -9.19
N PRO A 14 -11.07 14.70 -9.01
CA PRO A 14 -12.10 14.51 -8.02
C PRO A 14 -12.95 13.27 -8.31
N TYR A 15 -13.02 12.35 -7.35
CA TYR A 15 -13.82 11.13 -7.40
C TYR A 15 -15.16 11.35 -6.69
N TYR A 16 -16.27 11.14 -7.40
CA TYR A 16 -17.61 11.31 -6.86
C TYR A 16 -18.07 10.07 -6.09
N ILE A 17 -18.40 10.25 -4.80
CA ILE A 17 -19.01 9.23 -3.96
C ILE A 17 -20.49 9.61 -3.79
N PRO A 18 -21.45 8.77 -4.19
CA PRO A 18 -22.87 9.07 -4.07
C PRO A 18 -23.33 9.03 -2.61
N ALA A 19 -24.54 9.54 -2.36
CA ALA A 19 -25.15 9.47 -1.05
C ALA A 19 -25.43 8.01 -0.67
N HIS A 20 -24.96 7.58 0.50
CA HIS A 20 -25.11 6.20 0.96
C HIS A 20 -25.05 6.13 2.49
N THR A 21 -25.29 4.95 3.05
CA THR A 21 -25.28 4.75 4.50
C THR A 21 -23.95 4.19 4.99
N HIS A 22 -23.45 4.76 6.08
CA HIS A 22 -22.24 4.32 6.76
C HIS A 22 -22.55 3.88 8.18
N LEU A 23 -21.91 2.79 8.61
CA LEU A 23 -21.88 2.42 10.02
C LEU A 23 -20.88 3.32 10.76
N CYS A 24 -21.38 4.21 11.61
CA CYS A 24 -20.54 5.04 12.45
C CYS A 24 -19.87 4.21 13.55
N LYS A 25 -18.81 4.74 14.16
CA LYS A 25 -18.14 4.13 15.33
C LYS A 25 -19.10 3.82 16.48
N ASN A 26 -20.21 4.55 16.56
CA ASN A 26 -21.24 4.39 17.59
C ASN A 26 -22.24 3.26 17.29
N GLY A 27 -21.97 2.42 16.27
CA GLY A 27 -22.85 1.33 15.84
C GLY A 27 -24.13 1.77 15.12
N LYS A 28 -24.34 3.09 14.95
CA LYS A 28 -25.50 3.66 14.25
C LYS A 28 -25.22 3.80 12.76
N LEU A 29 -26.23 3.52 11.94
CA LEU A 29 -26.23 3.86 10.53
C LEU A 29 -26.48 5.36 10.37
N ALA A 30 -25.61 6.05 9.65
CA ALA A 30 -25.77 7.45 9.29
C ALA A 30 -25.84 7.59 7.77
N LEU A 31 -26.78 8.40 7.29
CA LEU A 31 -26.84 8.78 5.89
C LEU A 31 -25.74 9.80 5.61
N THR A 32 -24.88 9.49 4.65
CA THR A 32 -23.82 10.38 4.20
C THR A 32 -24.21 11.02 2.88
N PRO A 33 -24.03 12.34 2.73
CA PRO A 33 -24.35 13.03 1.48
C PRO A 33 -23.33 12.68 0.40
N GLY A 34 -23.79 12.68 -0.86
CA GLY A 34 -22.92 12.49 -2.01
C GLY A 34 -21.98 13.67 -2.20
N LYS A 35 -20.69 13.40 -2.35
CA LYS A 35 -19.64 14.43 -2.48
C LYS A 35 -18.53 13.95 -3.40
N ALA A 36 -17.99 14.89 -4.17
CA ALA A 36 -16.74 14.69 -4.89
C ALA A 36 -15.54 14.98 -3.98
N VAL A 37 -14.55 14.10 -4.00
CA VAL A 37 -13.32 14.25 -3.20
C VAL A 37 -12.10 13.80 -3.98
N THR A 38 -10.98 14.49 -3.80
CA THR A 38 -9.69 14.04 -4.32
C THR A 38 -9.10 12.97 -3.38
N LEU A 39 -9.13 11.71 -3.83
CA LEU A 39 -8.71 10.56 -3.03
C LEU A 39 -7.20 10.44 -2.91
N PHE A 40 -6.46 10.94 -3.89
CA PHE A 40 -5.01 10.78 -3.99
C PHE A 40 -4.24 12.06 -3.82
N TYR A 41 -3.10 11.94 -3.16
CA TYR A 41 -2.06 12.95 -3.20
C TYR A 41 -1.08 12.61 -4.34
N THR A 42 -1.31 13.18 -5.53
CA THR A 42 -0.34 13.13 -6.63
C THR A 42 0.52 14.41 -6.61
N PRO A 43 1.79 14.36 -6.16
CA PRO A 43 2.70 15.45 -6.46
C PRO A 43 2.96 15.43 -7.97
N LYS A 44 2.45 16.43 -8.71
CA LYS A 44 2.71 16.67 -10.14
C LYS A 44 4.18 17.02 -10.40
N SER A 45 5.09 16.09 -10.16
CA SER A 45 6.53 16.31 -10.31
C SER A 45 7.17 15.15 -11.06
N CYS A 46 8.15 15.47 -11.91
CA CYS A 46 9.02 14.53 -12.63
C CYS A 46 9.68 13.47 -11.69
N SER A 47 9.70 13.69 -10.36
CA SER A 47 10.17 12.73 -9.36
C SER A 47 9.28 11.49 -9.14
N THR A 48 8.09 11.40 -9.74
CA THR A 48 7.15 10.28 -9.50
C THR A 48 7.68 8.94 -10.02
N ILE A 49 8.36 8.92 -11.17
CA ILE A 49 8.97 7.69 -11.71
C ILE A 49 10.11 7.22 -10.80
N LEU A 50 10.97 8.14 -10.35
CA LEU A 50 12.08 7.81 -9.47
C LEU A 50 11.59 7.27 -8.12
N LYS A 51 10.52 7.84 -7.58
CA LYS A 51 9.86 7.33 -6.37
C LYS A 51 9.26 5.94 -6.58
N LEU A 52 8.68 5.68 -7.75
CA LEU A 52 8.14 4.37 -8.10
C LEU A 52 9.26 3.31 -8.17
N VAL A 53 10.38 3.63 -8.82
CA VAL A 53 11.56 2.76 -8.87
C VAL A 53 12.09 2.51 -7.46
N ALA A 54 12.17 3.56 -6.63
CA ALA A 54 12.59 3.45 -5.23
C ALA A 54 11.68 2.54 -4.39
N CYS A 55 10.38 2.42 -4.71
CA CYS A 55 9.48 1.47 -4.05
C CYS A 55 9.85 0.00 -4.27
N PHE A 56 10.53 -0.30 -5.37
CA PHE A 56 11.01 -1.66 -5.67
C PHE A 56 12.37 -1.96 -5.04
N LEU A 57 13.10 -0.97 -4.54
CA LEU A 57 14.29 -1.29 -3.74
C LEU A 57 13.82 -1.83 -2.38
N PRO A 58 14.42 -2.90 -1.84
CA PRO A 58 13.92 -3.61 -0.66
C PRO A 58 13.81 -2.71 0.58
N ILE A 59 14.97 -2.30 1.13
CA ILE A 59 15.05 -1.46 2.34
C ILE A 59 14.40 -0.08 2.07
N ILE A 60 14.71 0.51 0.92
CA ILE A 60 14.19 1.84 0.54
C ILE A 60 12.68 1.80 0.35
N GLY A 61 12.13 0.74 -0.22
CA GLY A 61 10.69 0.54 -0.44
C GLY A 61 9.92 0.43 0.87
N LEU A 62 10.50 -0.20 1.90
CA LEU A 62 9.96 -0.19 3.26
C LEU A 62 9.93 1.22 3.87
N PHE A 63 11.02 1.99 3.75
CA PHE A 63 11.05 3.39 4.20
C PHE A 63 10.02 4.25 3.43
N MET A 64 9.90 4.05 2.12
CA MET A 64 8.92 4.72 1.28
C MET A 64 7.49 4.34 1.68
N ALA A 65 7.21 3.08 2.02
CA ALA A 65 5.91 2.65 2.53
C ALA A 65 5.53 3.37 3.84
N VAL A 66 6.48 3.54 4.77
CA VAL A 66 6.26 4.33 6.00
C VAL A 66 5.98 5.79 5.67
N HIS A 67 6.77 6.39 4.77
CA HIS A 67 6.57 7.77 4.33
C HIS A 67 5.20 7.97 3.65
N PHE A 68 4.78 7.05 2.76
CA PHE A 68 3.46 7.10 2.13
C PHE A 68 2.34 6.96 3.14
N ARG A 69 2.42 6.01 4.08
CA ARG A 69 1.42 5.90 5.16
C ARG A 69 1.33 7.15 6.02
N TYR A 70 2.45 7.81 6.31
CA TYR A 70 2.44 9.05 7.08
C TYR A 70 1.74 10.18 6.31
N ARG A 71 2.09 10.34 5.02
CA ARG A 71 1.46 11.31 4.11
C ARG A 71 -0.03 11.04 3.93
N GLU A 72 -0.42 9.78 3.77
CA GLU A 72 -1.80 9.33 3.62
C GLU A 72 -2.63 9.72 4.85
N LYS A 73 -2.12 9.46 6.07
CA LYS A 73 -2.77 9.88 7.32
C LYS A 73 -2.92 11.40 7.42
N ALA A 74 -1.91 12.15 7.00
CA ALA A 74 -1.97 13.61 6.99
C ALA A 74 -3.00 14.13 5.98
N TRP A 75 -3.06 13.54 4.78
CA TRP A 75 -4.06 13.85 3.75
C TRP A 75 -5.47 13.52 4.22
N LEU A 76 -5.65 12.37 4.85
CA LEU A 76 -6.93 11.94 5.41
C LEU A 76 -7.47 12.95 6.43
N ARG A 77 -6.59 13.46 7.31
CA ARG A 77 -6.96 14.44 8.33
C ARG A 77 -7.22 15.83 7.76
N SER A 78 -6.45 16.26 6.77
CA SER A 78 -6.49 17.64 6.24
C SER A 78 -7.48 17.86 5.11
N HIS A 79 -7.80 16.83 4.30
CA HIS A 79 -8.63 16.98 3.09
C HIS A 79 -9.87 16.08 3.13
N ILE A 80 -9.72 14.80 3.45
CA ILE A 80 -10.83 13.83 3.40
C ILE A 80 -11.82 14.05 4.54
N HIS A 81 -11.34 14.09 5.78
CA HIS A 81 -12.18 14.25 6.97
C HIS A 81 -12.99 15.56 6.99
N PRO A 82 -12.46 16.75 6.67
CA PRO A 82 -13.27 17.97 6.63
C PRO A 82 -14.31 17.95 5.49
N THR A 83 -13.98 17.35 4.34
CA THR A 83 -14.86 17.32 3.17
C THR A 83 -16.02 16.34 3.36
N LEU A 84 -15.70 15.09 3.72
CA LEU A 84 -16.66 13.98 3.78
C LEU A 84 -17.28 13.83 5.18
N ARG A 85 -16.57 14.23 6.24
CA ARG A 85 -16.91 13.92 7.66
C ARG A 85 -16.92 12.43 7.99
N TYR A 86 -16.46 11.58 7.07
CA TYR A 86 -16.26 10.15 7.26
C TYR A 86 -15.00 9.70 6.50
N VAL A 87 -14.56 8.47 6.75
CA VAL A 87 -13.42 7.84 6.07
C VAL A 87 -13.94 6.72 5.18
N PRO A 88 -13.69 6.76 3.85
CA PRO A 88 -14.04 5.66 2.96
C PRO A 88 -13.46 4.34 3.43
N SER A 89 -14.23 3.26 3.30
CA SER A 89 -13.83 1.94 3.80
C SER A 89 -14.12 0.86 2.77
N SER A 90 -13.18 -0.07 2.60
CA SER A 90 -13.35 -1.25 1.75
C SER A 90 -14.45 -2.21 2.23
N ARG A 91 -14.99 -2.00 3.44
CA ARG A 91 -16.09 -2.78 4.02
C ARG A 91 -17.46 -2.11 3.83
N CYS A 92 -17.52 -0.96 3.15
CA CYS A 92 -18.78 -0.31 2.85
C CYS A 92 -19.59 -1.17 1.86
N PRO A 93 -20.91 -1.32 2.03
CA PRO A 93 -21.76 -1.99 1.03
C PRO A 93 -21.87 -1.18 -0.27
N ASP A 94 -21.67 0.14 -0.21
CA ASP A 94 -21.63 0.97 -1.40
C ASP A 94 -20.33 0.74 -2.20
N ASN A 95 -20.47 0.46 -3.48
CA ASN A 95 -19.35 0.07 -4.34
C ASN A 95 -18.36 1.22 -4.59
N ASN A 96 -18.84 2.46 -4.67
CA ASN A 96 -18.01 3.63 -4.93
C ASN A 96 -17.19 3.98 -3.67
N CYS A 97 -17.82 3.94 -2.49
CA CYS A 97 -17.13 4.14 -1.22
C CYS A 97 -16.10 3.02 -0.94
N LYS A 98 -16.46 1.77 -1.25
CA LYS A 98 -15.56 0.62 -1.16
C LYS A 98 -14.33 0.82 -2.05
N MET A 99 -14.54 1.21 -3.31
CA MET A 99 -13.46 1.46 -4.26
C MET A 99 -12.58 2.62 -3.81
N ALA A 100 -13.16 3.72 -3.32
CA ALA A 100 -12.41 4.84 -2.76
C ALA A 100 -11.48 4.40 -1.62
N GLY A 101 -11.96 3.54 -0.71
CA GLY A 101 -11.14 2.98 0.37
C GLY A 101 -10.01 2.07 -0.13
N ILE A 102 -10.25 1.29 -1.19
CA ILE A 102 -9.23 0.44 -1.84
C ILE A 102 -8.17 1.31 -2.51
N ILE A 103 -8.59 2.29 -3.30
CA ILE A 103 -7.72 3.25 -4.01
C ILE A 103 -6.79 3.93 -2.99
N MET A 104 -7.33 4.47 -1.89
CA MET A 104 -6.50 5.11 -0.86
C MET A 104 -5.44 4.16 -0.27
N SER A 105 -5.79 2.89 -0.10
CA SER A 105 -4.90 1.89 0.49
C SER A 105 -3.89 1.29 -0.51
N ILE A 106 -4.09 1.44 -1.82
CA ILE A 106 -3.35 0.69 -2.84
C ILE A 106 -1.87 1.07 -2.87
N THR A 107 -1.53 2.36 -2.75
CA THR A 107 -0.12 2.83 -2.81
C THR A 107 0.70 2.35 -1.62
N SER A 108 0.11 2.41 -0.43
CA SER A 108 0.75 1.88 0.77
C SER A 108 0.96 0.37 0.64
N THR A 109 -0.01 -0.35 0.08
CA THR A 109 0.06 -1.81 -0.10
C THR A 109 1.08 -2.21 -1.17
N THR A 110 1.13 -1.50 -2.30
CA THR A 110 2.11 -1.76 -3.37
C THR A 110 3.53 -1.45 -2.92
N ALA A 111 3.76 -0.40 -2.15
CA ALA A 111 5.07 -0.10 -1.57
C ALA A 111 5.54 -1.18 -0.58
N ILE A 112 4.63 -1.73 0.25
CA ILE A 112 4.94 -2.85 1.15
C ILE A 112 5.25 -4.12 0.34
N LEU A 113 4.45 -4.43 -0.67
CA LEU A 113 4.66 -5.58 -1.53
C LEU A 113 5.96 -5.47 -2.33
N GLY A 114 6.32 -4.28 -2.83
CA GLY A 114 7.59 -4.03 -3.52
C GLY A 114 8.78 -4.21 -2.59
N GLY A 115 8.75 -3.58 -1.41
CA GLY A 115 9.80 -3.71 -0.41
C GLY A 115 9.98 -5.15 0.08
N CYS A 116 8.91 -5.80 0.53
CA CYS A 116 8.97 -7.16 1.07
C CYS A 116 9.15 -8.24 -0.02
N GLY A 117 8.59 -8.02 -1.21
CA GLY A 117 8.58 -9.00 -2.30
C GLY A 117 9.97 -9.31 -2.85
N ILE A 118 10.88 -8.33 -2.84
CA ILE A 118 12.29 -8.54 -3.22
C ILE A 118 13.15 -9.02 -2.04
N LEU A 119 12.81 -8.69 -0.79
CA LEU A 119 13.51 -9.29 0.36
C LEU A 119 13.32 -10.82 0.41
N LEU A 120 12.14 -11.33 0.07
CA LEU A 120 11.84 -12.76 0.13
C LEU A 120 12.81 -13.64 -0.71
N PRO A 121 13.03 -13.39 -2.02
CA PRO A 121 13.98 -14.17 -2.81
C PRO A 121 15.42 -13.98 -2.33
N VAL A 122 15.79 -12.79 -1.83
CA VAL A 122 17.13 -12.55 -1.25
C VAL A 122 17.33 -13.40 0.01
N PHE A 123 16.34 -13.49 0.90
CA PHE A 123 16.41 -14.36 2.08
C PHE A 123 16.53 -15.83 1.70
N LEU A 124 15.75 -16.30 0.71
CA LEU A 124 15.84 -17.67 0.23
C LEU A 124 17.24 -17.98 -0.34
N LEU A 125 17.85 -17.04 -1.06
CA LEU A 125 19.19 -17.19 -1.59
C LEU A 125 20.23 -17.29 -0.46
N ILE A 126 20.15 -16.42 0.55
CA ILE A 126 21.05 -16.44 1.72
C ILE A 126 20.94 -17.76 2.48
N ILE A 127 19.71 -18.24 2.74
CA ILE A 127 19.47 -19.52 3.41
C ILE A 127 20.07 -20.67 2.60
N THR A 128 19.88 -20.66 1.27
CA THR A 128 20.41 -21.70 0.38
C THR A 128 21.93 -21.76 0.43
N VAL A 129 22.60 -20.60 0.35
CA VAL A 129 24.07 -20.52 0.46
C VAL A 129 24.54 -20.99 1.83
N ALA A 130 23.85 -20.60 2.91
CA ALA A 130 24.20 -21.03 4.26
C ALA A 130 24.09 -22.56 4.44
N ILE A 131 23.07 -23.20 3.85
CA ILE A 131 22.91 -24.66 3.84
C ILE A 131 24.08 -25.31 3.10
N ILE A 132 24.43 -24.81 1.90
CA ILE A 132 25.54 -25.36 1.11
C ILE A 132 26.87 -25.26 1.89
N VAL A 133 27.14 -24.11 2.51
CA VAL A 133 28.36 -23.90 3.31
C VAL A 133 28.37 -24.83 4.53
N ALA A 134 27.25 -24.96 5.24
CA ALA A 134 27.15 -25.85 6.39
C ALA A 134 27.37 -27.33 6.00
N LEU A 135 26.82 -27.76 4.87
CA LEU A 135 27.04 -29.10 4.33
C LEU A 135 28.51 -29.31 3.94
N ALA A 136 29.12 -28.35 3.24
CA ALA A 136 30.53 -28.43 2.85
C ALA A 136 31.45 -28.53 4.08
N TYR A 137 31.23 -27.70 5.11
CA TYR A 137 31.95 -27.79 6.38
C TYR A 137 31.71 -29.11 7.11
N GLY A 138 30.47 -29.61 7.09
CA GLY A 138 30.13 -30.91 7.68
C GLY A 138 30.87 -32.06 7.03
N ILE A 139 30.91 -32.10 5.69
CA ILE A 139 31.63 -33.12 4.92
C ILE A 139 33.14 -33.04 5.20
N LEU A 140 33.72 -31.85 5.14
CA LEU A 140 35.15 -31.64 5.41
C LEU A 140 35.53 -32.14 6.81
N LYS A 141 34.71 -31.82 7.83
CA LYS A 141 34.92 -32.27 9.20
C LYS A 141 34.84 -33.79 9.34
N ILE A 142 33.94 -34.46 8.61
CA ILE A 142 33.83 -35.92 8.60
C ILE A 142 35.07 -36.55 7.94
N THR A 143 35.56 -36.00 6.83
CA THR A 143 36.77 -36.50 6.15
C THR A 143 38.05 -36.32 6.98
N ASP A 144 38.16 -35.26 7.78
CA ASP A 144 39.30 -35.06 8.68
C ASP A 144 39.29 -36.01 9.89
N CYS A 145 38.14 -36.54 10.30
CA CYS A 145 38.05 -37.56 11.34
C CYS A 145 38.33 -38.99 10.85
N CYS A 146 38.40 -39.21 9.53
CA CYS A 146 38.67 -40.52 8.90
C CYS A 146 40.12 -40.65 8.37
N LYS A 147 41.01 -39.70 8.70
CA LYS A 147 42.47 -39.83 8.56
C LYS A 147 43.09 -40.23 9.89
#